data_AF-A0A6J4H127-F1
#
_entry.id   AF-A0A6J4H127-F1
#
_cell.length_a   1.000
_cell.length_b   1.000
_cell.length_c   1.000
_cell.angle_alpha   90.00
_cell.angle_beta   90.00
_cell.angle_gamma   90.00
#
_symmetry.space_group_name_H-M   'P 1'
#
loop_
_entity.id
_entity.type
_entity.pdbx_description
1 polymer ?
#
loop_
_entity_poly.entity_id
_entity_poly.type
_entity_poly.pdbx_seq_one_letter_code
_entity_poly.pdbx_strand_id
1 'polypeptide(L)'
;DEWSAAPVFAVDTPQQILRGTQSWRGPETDSFRLRAMWDEQKLYLLVEVRDPSHEQTGRGPGVGGGDTLWIYLDPQGDGGRIGAKLTLAQTPAGPEVWDWKAGFPLPNAELGWAESAGGYTYEAALPWESLRARGVAAGTTMRIEAGRGFGANSFMDLSGRDPDSAANLVPLELVETGGQAGPAETAAAGSQDPGSVALGVQLDGSERWVVPQAISPDRDYLWLDPVTPQPIHLEAGAHTLRLSYAGADPTRAAIVDGFLLQPAVATKTLASPDGAQLKLGFDMLQGTLTWDE
;
A
#
# COMPACT_ATOMS: atom_id res chain seq x y z
N ASP A 1 12.53 2.54 -29.62
CA ASP A 1 12.05 2.49 -28.23
C ASP A 1 13.23 2.77 -27.32
N GLU A 2 13.26 3.97 -26.74
CA GLU A 2 14.37 4.47 -25.91
C GLU A 2 14.54 3.68 -24.61
N TRP A 3 13.45 3.10 -24.10
CA TRP A 3 13.45 2.25 -22.91
C TRP A 3 14.23 0.95 -23.05
N SER A 4 14.55 0.54 -24.27
CA SER A 4 15.34 -0.68 -24.53
C SER A 4 16.78 -0.60 -23.99
N ALA A 5 17.30 0.60 -23.75
CA ALA A 5 18.61 0.83 -23.15
C ALA A 5 18.56 0.90 -21.60
N ALA A 6 17.37 0.99 -21.00
CA ALA A 6 17.21 1.11 -19.56
C ALA A 6 17.20 -0.29 -18.90
N PRO A 7 17.86 -0.46 -17.73
CA PRO A 7 17.78 -1.68 -16.94
C PRO A 7 16.33 -2.01 -16.55
N VAL A 8 15.99 -3.30 -16.55
CA VAL A 8 14.68 -3.80 -16.11
C VAL A 8 14.77 -4.31 -14.68
N PHE A 9 13.97 -3.74 -13.79
CA PHE A 9 13.79 -4.21 -12.41
C PHE A 9 12.46 -4.95 -12.31
N ALA A 10 12.52 -6.28 -12.23
CA ALA A 10 11.34 -7.13 -12.14
C ALA A 10 10.91 -7.34 -10.68
N VAL A 11 9.61 -7.27 -10.44
CA VAL A 11 8.97 -7.60 -9.16
C VAL A 11 8.02 -8.74 -9.40
N ASP A 12 8.54 -9.95 -9.25
CA ASP A 12 7.91 -11.20 -9.70
C ASP A 12 8.24 -12.40 -8.80
N THR A 13 8.77 -12.16 -7.60
CA THR A 13 9.14 -13.22 -6.64
C THR A 13 8.43 -13.09 -5.30
N PRO A 14 8.25 -14.20 -4.56
CA PRO A 14 7.67 -14.16 -3.21
C PRO A 14 8.41 -13.23 -2.24
N GLN A 15 9.74 -13.10 -2.38
CA GLN A 15 10.57 -12.30 -1.48
C GLN A 15 10.26 -10.81 -1.56
N GLN A 16 9.66 -10.38 -2.66
CA GLN A 16 9.25 -9.01 -2.94
C GLN A 16 7.84 -8.68 -2.41
N ILE A 17 7.18 -9.66 -1.78
CA ILE A 17 5.88 -9.46 -1.16
C ILE A 17 6.10 -9.01 0.29
N LEU A 18 5.76 -7.76 0.57
CA LEU A 18 5.77 -7.23 1.92
C LEU A 18 4.64 -7.85 2.76
N ARG A 19 3.46 -8.06 2.15
CA ARG A 19 2.28 -8.62 2.81
C ARG A 19 1.27 -9.21 1.82
N GLY A 20 0.44 -10.13 2.32
CA GLY A 20 -0.64 -10.72 1.53
C GLY A 20 -0.19 -11.84 0.59
N THR A 21 0.91 -12.53 0.91
CA THR A 21 1.46 -13.65 0.11
C THR A 21 0.42 -14.71 -0.27
N GLN A 22 -0.56 -14.98 0.59
CA GLN A 22 -1.64 -15.92 0.33
C GLN A 22 -2.58 -15.50 -0.82
N SER A 23 -2.62 -14.21 -1.16
CA SER A 23 -3.42 -13.64 -2.24
C SER A 23 -2.64 -13.55 -3.55
N TRP A 24 -1.33 -13.83 -3.54
CA TRP A 24 -0.48 -13.71 -4.72
C TRP A 24 -0.75 -14.87 -5.69
N ARG A 25 -1.22 -14.53 -6.89
CA ARG A 25 -1.59 -15.50 -7.95
C ARG A 25 -0.39 -15.94 -8.79
N GLY A 26 0.80 -15.43 -8.48
CA GLY A 26 2.05 -15.73 -9.16
C GLY A 26 2.45 -14.64 -10.17
N PRO A 27 3.68 -14.73 -10.69
CA PRO A 27 4.30 -13.65 -11.47
C PRO A 27 3.61 -13.37 -12.81
N GLU A 28 2.88 -14.33 -13.35
CA GLU A 28 2.12 -14.15 -14.59
C GLU A 28 0.85 -13.32 -14.41
N THR A 29 0.45 -13.03 -13.17
CA THR A 29 -0.78 -12.31 -12.84
C THR A 29 -0.55 -11.14 -11.91
N ASP A 30 0.34 -11.29 -10.92
CA ASP A 30 0.63 -10.28 -9.91
C ASP A 30 2.12 -9.95 -9.93
N SER A 31 2.51 -9.09 -10.85
CA SER A 31 3.90 -8.63 -10.98
C SER A 31 3.96 -7.27 -11.64
N PHE A 32 5.13 -6.66 -11.62
CA PHE A 32 5.42 -5.54 -12.51
C PHE A 32 6.89 -5.49 -12.89
N ARG A 33 7.20 -4.73 -13.94
CA ARG A 33 8.56 -4.40 -14.35
C ARG A 33 8.72 -2.90 -14.37
N LEU A 34 9.73 -2.40 -13.70
CA LEU A 34 10.12 -1.00 -13.68
C LEU A 34 11.35 -0.80 -14.56
N ARG A 35 11.34 0.28 -15.34
CA ARG A 35 12.53 0.90 -15.92
C ARG A 35 12.57 2.35 -15.47
N ALA A 36 13.78 2.86 -15.25
CA ALA A 36 14.00 4.26 -14.91
C ALA A 36 15.03 4.87 -15.86
N MET A 37 14.77 6.11 -16.27
CA MET A 37 15.71 6.97 -16.97
C MET A 37 15.69 8.35 -16.30
N TRP A 38 16.66 9.20 -16.61
CA TRP A 38 16.70 10.54 -16.07
C TRP A 38 17.39 11.51 -17.03
N ASP A 39 17.08 12.79 -16.88
CA ASP A 39 17.83 13.90 -17.46
C ASP A 39 17.99 15.02 -16.41
N GLU A 40 18.51 16.19 -16.81
CA GLU A 40 18.72 17.30 -15.88
C GLU A 40 17.42 17.87 -15.28
N GLN A 41 16.26 17.54 -15.82
CA GLN A 41 14.96 18.11 -15.45
C GLN A 41 14.03 17.13 -14.75
N LYS A 42 14.05 15.85 -15.14
CA LYS A 42 13.06 14.86 -14.74
C LYS A 42 13.66 13.47 -14.45
N LEU A 43 12.98 12.77 -13.56
CA LEU A 43 13.01 11.32 -13.44
C LEU A 43 11.91 10.73 -14.33
N TYR A 44 12.25 9.76 -15.17
CA TYR A 44 11.30 9.05 -16.00
C TYR A 44 11.12 7.63 -15.49
N LEU A 45 9.89 7.17 -15.38
CA LEU A 45 9.55 5.80 -14.99
C LEU A 45 8.65 5.15 -16.03
N LEU A 46 9.00 3.95 -16.47
CA LEU A 46 8.12 3.07 -17.25
C LEU A 46 7.81 1.84 -16.43
N VAL A 47 6.53 1.58 -16.20
CA VAL A 47 6.08 0.47 -15.36
C VAL A 47 5.06 -0.37 -16.09
N GLU A 48 5.44 -1.60 -16.41
CA GLU A 48 4.57 -2.60 -17.02
C GLU A 48 4.01 -3.49 -15.90
N VAL A 49 2.71 -3.39 -15.62
CA VAL A 49 2.04 -4.15 -14.57
C VAL A 49 1.31 -5.34 -15.19
N ARG A 50 1.46 -6.51 -14.57
CA ARG A 50 0.56 -7.65 -14.76
C ARG A 50 -0.56 -7.55 -13.75
N ASP A 51 -1.76 -7.41 -14.26
CA ASP A 51 -3.02 -7.53 -13.54
C ASP A 51 -4.14 -7.67 -14.60
N PRO A 52 -4.92 -8.76 -14.61
CA PRO A 52 -5.98 -8.94 -15.61
C PRO A 52 -7.12 -7.91 -15.50
N SER A 53 -7.23 -7.17 -14.40
CA SER A 53 -8.22 -6.13 -14.19
C SER A 53 -7.56 -4.87 -13.64
N HIS A 54 -7.98 -3.69 -14.12
CA HIS A 54 -7.64 -2.41 -13.50
C HIS A 54 -8.89 -1.82 -12.85
N GLU A 55 -8.90 -1.74 -11.53
CA GLU A 55 -10.01 -1.25 -10.71
C GLU A 55 -9.61 0.01 -9.95
N GLN A 56 -9.92 1.18 -10.49
CA GLN A 56 -9.66 2.47 -9.85
C GLN A 56 -10.87 3.39 -9.95
N THR A 57 -11.46 3.73 -8.80
CA THR A 57 -12.63 4.62 -8.70
C THR A 57 -12.32 5.92 -7.95
N GLY A 58 -11.16 5.99 -7.29
CA GLY A 58 -10.69 7.11 -6.49
C GLY A 58 -9.99 8.19 -7.30
N ARG A 59 -9.85 9.36 -6.66
CA ARG A 59 -9.09 10.53 -7.14
C ARG A 59 -8.47 11.25 -5.94
N GLY A 60 -7.41 12.01 -6.16
CA GLY A 60 -6.70 12.71 -5.10
C GLY A 60 -6.36 11.79 -3.93
N PRO A 61 -6.77 12.09 -2.68
CA PRO A 61 -6.47 11.21 -1.54
C PRO A 61 -7.18 9.84 -1.60
N GLY A 62 -8.16 9.66 -2.49
CA GLY A 62 -8.86 8.38 -2.67
C GLY A 62 -8.14 7.39 -3.59
N VAL A 63 -7.08 7.79 -4.32
CA VAL A 63 -6.40 6.92 -5.30
C VAL A 63 -5.76 5.68 -4.67
N GLY A 64 -5.40 5.75 -3.38
CA GLY A 64 -4.81 4.63 -2.65
C GLY A 64 -5.77 3.46 -2.41
N GLY A 65 -7.08 3.65 -2.60
CA GLY A 65 -8.11 2.63 -2.38
C GLY A 65 -8.36 1.70 -3.57
N GLY A 66 -7.69 1.90 -4.70
CA GLY A 66 -7.82 1.08 -5.90
C GLY A 66 -6.46 0.77 -6.53
N ASP A 67 -6.47 0.31 -7.78
CA ASP A 67 -5.27 -0.03 -8.50
C ASP A 67 -4.45 1.22 -8.82
N THR A 68 -3.26 1.26 -8.21
CA THR A 68 -2.27 2.32 -8.33
C THR A 68 -0.89 1.72 -8.14
N LEU A 69 0.10 2.36 -8.76
CA LEU A 69 1.49 2.15 -8.40
C LEU A 69 1.91 3.18 -7.35
N TRP A 70 2.55 2.74 -6.28
CA TRP A 70 3.16 3.59 -5.27
C TRP A 70 4.64 3.80 -5.58
N ILE A 71 5.12 5.03 -5.40
CA ILE A 71 6.53 5.41 -5.56
C ILE A 71 6.99 6.13 -4.29
N TYR A 72 8.06 5.64 -3.68
CA TYR A 72 8.70 6.23 -2.52
C TYR A 72 10.11 6.64 -2.89
N LEU A 73 10.48 7.88 -2.61
CA LEU A 73 11.80 8.40 -2.95
C LEU A 73 12.46 9.00 -1.71
N ASP A 74 13.74 8.68 -1.55
CA ASP A 74 14.70 9.51 -0.85
C ASP A 74 15.64 10.13 -1.89
N PRO A 75 15.37 11.38 -2.33
CA PRO A 75 16.17 12.04 -3.36
C PRO A 75 17.57 12.45 -2.88
N GLN A 76 17.87 12.36 -1.58
CA GLN A 76 19.20 12.67 -1.04
C GLN A 76 20.05 11.41 -0.87
N GLY A 77 19.39 10.25 -0.81
CA GLY A 77 20.01 8.95 -0.80
C GLY A 77 20.64 8.53 0.52
N ASP A 78 20.48 9.32 1.58
CA ASP A 78 21.09 9.11 2.89
C ASP A 78 20.34 8.07 3.76
N GLY A 79 19.17 7.61 3.32
CA GLY A 79 18.33 6.66 4.04
C GLY A 79 17.66 7.26 5.28
N GLY A 80 17.71 8.59 5.45
CA GLY A 80 17.22 9.28 6.63
C GLY A 80 15.75 9.68 6.54
N ARG A 81 15.22 9.97 5.34
CA ARG A 81 13.81 10.37 5.17
C ARG A 81 13.25 10.10 3.76
N ILE A 82 11.95 9.81 3.72
CA ILE A 82 11.18 9.81 2.47
C ILE A 82 10.91 11.28 2.06
N GLY A 83 11.51 11.69 0.95
CA GLY A 83 11.36 13.01 0.35
C GLY A 83 10.13 13.15 -0.55
N ALA A 84 9.69 12.07 -1.19
CA ALA A 84 8.44 12.02 -1.95
C ALA A 84 7.73 10.66 -1.76
N LYS A 85 6.41 10.70 -1.63
CA LYS A 85 5.53 9.53 -1.56
C LYS A 85 4.39 9.77 -2.53
N LEU A 86 4.39 9.03 -3.63
CA LEU A 86 3.54 9.30 -4.78
C LEU A 86 2.69 8.08 -5.11
N THR A 87 1.56 8.33 -5.76
CA THR A 87 0.80 7.30 -6.47
C THR A 87 0.63 7.67 -7.92
N LEU A 88 0.88 6.72 -8.82
CA LEU A 88 0.56 6.78 -10.25
C LEU A 88 -0.72 5.97 -10.48
N ALA A 89 -1.79 6.62 -10.89
CA ALA A 89 -3.09 5.97 -11.07
C ALA A 89 -3.78 6.45 -12.34
N GLN A 90 -4.40 5.53 -13.06
CA GLN A 90 -5.43 5.87 -14.05
C GLN A 90 -6.76 6.08 -13.31
N THR A 91 -7.16 7.33 -13.12
CA THR A 91 -8.40 7.66 -12.40
C THR A 91 -9.58 7.82 -13.38
N PRO A 92 -10.84 7.91 -12.88
CA PRO A 92 -11.98 8.27 -13.73
C PRO A 92 -11.85 9.64 -14.44
N ALA A 93 -10.98 10.53 -13.94
CA ALA A 93 -10.71 11.84 -14.54
C ALA A 93 -9.48 11.85 -15.47
N GLY A 94 -8.81 10.71 -15.64
CA GLY A 94 -7.56 10.57 -16.38
C GLY A 94 -6.37 10.16 -15.49
N PRO A 95 -5.18 10.00 -16.09
CA PRO A 95 -3.96 9.72 -15.35
C PRO A 95 -3.65 10.82 -14.32
N GLU A 96 -3.31 10.42 -13.10
CA GLU A 96 -2.99 11.31 -11.99
C GLU A 96 -1.71 10.86 -11.27
N VAL A 97 -0.84 11.83 -10.94
CA VAL A 97 0.26 11.65 -9.99
C VAL A 97 -0.10 12.42 -8.72
N TRP A 98 -0.39 11.70 -7.64
CA TRP A 98 -0.75 12.32 -6.35
C TRP A 98 0.45 12.31 -5.40
N ASP A 99 0.78 13.45 -4.79
CA ASP A 99 1.83 13.55 -3.76
C ASP A 99 1.21 13.50 -2.36
N TRP A 100 1.40 12.38 -1.67
CA TRP A 100 0.89 12.12 -0.33
C TRP A 100 1.55 12.98 0.74
N LYS A 101 2.79 13.43 0.52
CA LYS A 101 3.46 14.34 1.48
C LYS A 101 2.95 15.77 1.34
N ALA A 102 2.59 16.17 0.14
CA ALA A 102 2.12 17.52 -0.14
C ALA A 102 0.59 17.65 0.01
N GLY A 103 -0.16 16.56 -0.18
CA GLY A 103 -1.62 16.54 -0.12
C GLY A 103 -2.29 17.12 -1.37
N PHE A 104 -1.60 17.15 -2.51
CA PHE A 104 -2.11 17.64 -3.79
C PHE A 104 -1.39 16.95 -4.97
N PRO A 105 -1.90 17.08 -6.23
CA PRO A 105 -1.25 16.46 -7.39
C PRO A 105 0.18 16.98 -7.58
N LEU A 106 1.12 16.11 -7.93
CA LEU A 106 2.52 16.48 -8.09
C LEU A 106 2.65 17.54 -9.20
N PRO A 107 3.13 18.76 -8.91
CA PRO A 107 3.17 19.83 -9.91
C PRO A 107 4.02 19.46 -11.12
N ASN A 108 3.54 19.79 -12.32
CA ASN A 108 4.23 19.57 -13.60
C ASN A 108 4.61 18.10 -13.90
N ALA A 109 4.06 17.14 -13.14
CA ALA A 109 4.21 15.74 -13.47
C ALA A 109 3.33 15.38 -14.67
N GLU A 110 3.84 14.50 -15.52
CA GLU A 110 3.11 13.95 -16.66
C GLU A 110 2.97 12.44 -16.45
N LEU A 111 1.78 11.91 -16.70
CA LEU A 111 1.51 10.48 -16.63
C LEU A 111 0.75 10.04 -17.88
N GLY A 112 1.35 9.12 -18.62
CA GLY A 112 0.70 8.29 -19.62
C GLY A 112 0.21 6.99 -19.00
N TRP A 113 -0.91 6.49 -19.51
CA TRP A 113 -1.43 5.17 -19.17
C TRP A 113 -1.94 4.47 -20.42
N ALA A 114 -1.68 3.17 -20.52
CA ALA A 114 -2.22 2.35 -21.59
C ALA A 114 -2.54 0.94 -21.08
N GLU A 115 -3.72 0.44 -21.43
CA GLU A 115 -4.07 -0.97 -21.24
C GLU A 115 -3.25 -1.86 -22.17
N SER A 116 -2.93 -3.08 -21.71
CA SER A 116 -2.24 -4.08 -22.50
C SER A 116 -2.85 -5.46 -22.28
N ALA A 117 -2.47 -6.44 -23.09
CA ALA A 117 -2.95 -7.81 -22.91
C ALA A 117 -2.47 -8.36 -21.55
N GLY A 118 -3.40 -8.56 -20.62
CA GLY A 118 -3.15 -9.09 -19.28
C GLY A 118 -2.50 -8.10 -18.31
N GLY A 119 -2.69 -6.79 -18.51
CA GLY A 119 -2.05 -5.78 -17.68
C GLY A 119 -2.24 -4.35 -18.18
N TYR A 120 -1.39 -3.45 -17.71
CA TYR A 120 -1.37 -2.05 -18.11
C TYR A 120 0.01 -1.45 -17.89
N THR A 121 0.26 -0.31 -18.53
CA THR A 121 1.53 0.41 -18.46
C THR A 121 1.31 1.81 -17.94
N TYR A 122 2.15 2.23 -16.99
CA TYR A 122 2.34 3.63 -16.62
C TYR A 122 3.64 4.14 -17.22
N GLU A 123 3.61 5.35 -17.77
CA GLU A 123 4.81 6.09 -18.19
C GLU A 123 4.77 7.48 -17.57
N ALA A 124 5.69 7.77 -16.65
CA ALA A 124 5.69 8.99 -15.87
C ALA A 124 6.93 9.83 -16.12
N ALA A 125 6.75 11.14 -16.23
CA ALA A 125 7.82 12.12 -16.21
C ALA A 125 7.66 13.00 -14.96
N LEU A 126 8.58 12.86 -14.02
CA LEU A 126 8.52 13.43 -12.67
C LEU A 126 9.59 14.52 -12.51
N PRO A 127 9.22 15.82 -12.45
CA PRO A 127 10.19 16.90 -12.35
C PRO A 127 10.99 16.86 -11.05
N TRP A 128 12.31 16.97 -11.13
CA TRP A 128 13.20 16.97 -9.96
C TRP A 128 12.84 18.04 -8.94
N GLU A 129 12.44 19.23 -9.42
CA GLU A 129 11.98 20.33 -8.58
C GLU A 129 10.77 19.93 -7.73
N SER A 130 9.76 19.30 -8.35
CA SER A 130 8.55 18.82 -7.67
C SER A 130 8.85 17.67 -6.70
N LEU A 131 9.83 16.83 -7.04
CA LEU A 131 10.35 15.79 -6.16
C LEU A 131 11.21 16.32 -5.01
N ARG A 132 11.46 17.64 -4.96
CA ARG A 132 12.31 18.30 -3.96
C ARG A 132 13.76 17.76 -4.00
N ALA A 133 14.18 17.26 -5.15
CA ALA A 133 15.54 16.82 -5.42
C ALA A 133 16.41 18.01 -5.84
N ARG A 134 17.68 18.03 -5.43
CA ARG A 134 18.63 19.11 -5.75
C ARG A 134 19.98 18.51 -6.09
N GLY A 135 20.72 19.18 -6.97
CA GLY A 135 22.07 18.75 -7.35
C GLY A 135 22.10 17.40 -8.07
N VAL A 136 21.02 17.07 -8.79
CA VAL A 136 20.93 15.81 -9.54
C VAL A 136 21.93 15.85 -10.69
N ALA A 137 22.82 14.88 -10.72
CA ALA A 137 23.84 14.69 -11.75
C ALA A 137 24.24 13.22 -11.85
N ALA A 138 24.97 12.85 -12.91
CA ALA A 138 25.53 11.51 -13.04
C ALA A 138 26.42 11.16 -11.83
N GLY A 139 26.33 9.92 -11.36
CA GLY A 139 26.95 9.43 -10.13
C GLY A 139 26.17 9.76 -8.85
N THR A 140 25.05 10.49 -8.93
CA THR A 140 24.17 10.67 -7.77
C THR A 140 23.49 9.36 -7.42
N THR A 141 23.56 8.94 -6.16
CA THR A 141 22.75 7.85 -5.65
C THR A 141 21.57 8.42 -4.89
N MET A 142 20.36 8.15 -5.37
CA MET A 142 19.12 8.32 -4.63
C MET A 142 18.63 6.97 -4.13
N ARG A 143 17.54 6.92 -3.38
CA ARG A 143 16.85 5.66 -3.08
C ARG A 143 15.41 5.71 -3.54
N ILE A 144 14.91 4.58 -4.00
CA ILE A 144 13.58 4.41 -4.56
C ILE A 144 12.94 3.14 -4.01
N GLU A 145 11.63 3.14 -3.89
CA GLU A 145 10.83 1.93 -3.85
C GLU A 145 9.63 2.13 -4.76
N ALA A 146 9.24 1.08 -5.48
CA ALA A 146 8.07 1.06 -6.32
C ALA A 146 7.24 -0.15 -5.89
N GLY A 147 5.95 0.01 -5.69
CA GLY A 147 5.11 -1.09 -5.21
C GLY A 147 3.66 -0.97 -5.61
N ARG A 148 2.93 -2.07 -5.46
CA ARG A 148 1.49 -2.14 -5.76
C ARG A 148 0.78 -3.11 -4.83
N GLY A 149 -0.51 -2.87 -4.63
CA GLY A 149 -1.43 -3.89 -4.12
C GLY A 149 -1.81 -4.88 -5.22
N PHE A 150 -2.15 -6.11 -4.85
CA PHE A 150 -2.60 -7.18 -5.74
C PHE A 150 -3.84 -7.92 -5.17
N GLY A 151 -4.68 -7.18 -4.44
CA GLY A 151 -5.93 -7.66 -3.85
C GLY A 151 -5.92 -7.71 -2.32
N ALA A 152 -7.06 -7.39 -1.68
CA ALA A 152 -7.20 -7.26 -0.23
C ALA A 152 -6.08 -6.35 0.37
N ASN A 153 -5.60 -6.66 1.58
CA ASN A 153 -4.52 -5.92 2.24
C ASN A 153 -3.12 -6.39 1.79
N SER A 154 -2.92 -6.68 0.50
CA SER A 154 -1.63 -7.13 -0.04
C SER A 154 -0.75 -5.97 -0.54
N PHE A 155 0.56 -6.18 -0.57
CA PHE A 155 1.51 -5.24 -1.16
C PHE A 155 2.81 -5.94 -1.56
N MET A 156 3.31 -5.66 -2.75
CA MET A 156 4.63 -6.07 -3.24
C MET A 156 5.39 -4.87 -3.77
N ASP A 157 6.70 -4.89 -3.60
CA ASP A 157 7.62 -3.83 -4.01
C ASP A 157 9.01 -4.39 -4.36
N LEU A 158 9.94 -3.56 -4.84
CA LEU A 158 11.25 -3.99 -5.35
C LEU A 158 12.04 -4.81 -4.31
N SER A 159 11.92 -4.49 -3.02
CA SER A 159 12.74 -5.09 -1.94
C SER A 159 12.00 -6.08 -1.03
N GLY A 160 10.67 -6.06 -1.02
CA GLY A 160 9.80 -6.73 -0.05
C GLY A 160 9.86 -6.14 1.36
N ARG A 161 10.30 -4.88 1.50
CA ARG A 161 10.52 -4.20 2.79
C ARG A 161 9.59 -3.02 2.92
N ASP A 162 9.32 -2.61 4.17
CA ASP A 162 8.49 -1.45 4.47
C ASP A 162 9.03 -0.17 3.76
N PRO A 163 8.34 0.37 2.73
CA PRO A 163 8.79 1.48 1.92
C PRO A 163 8.67 2.84 2.62
N ASP A 164 7.97 2.93 3.76
CA ASP A 164 7.90 4.16 4.56
C ASP A 164 9.19 4.42 5.35
N SER A 165 10.05 3.41 5.50
CA SER A 165 11.39 3.57 6.06
C SER A 165 12.38 3.87 4.95
N ALA A 166 12.90 5.09 4.91
CA ALA A 166 13.87 5.53 3.89
C ALA A 166 15.13 4.63 3.81
N ALA A 167 15.53 4.04 4.94
CA ALA A 167 16.63 3.09 5.01
C ALA A 167 16.36 1.77 4.27
N ASN A 168 15.08 1.42 4.06
CA ASN A 168 14.67 0.20 3.35
C ASN A 168 14.64 0.37 1.83
N LEU A 169 14.44 1.60 1.33
CA LEU A 169 14.40 1.89 -0.11
C LEU A 169 15.65 1.36 -0.82
N VAL A 170 15.51 0.86 -2.05
CA VAL A 170 16.65 0.37 -2.83
C VAL A 170 17.48 1.54 -3.39
N PRO A 171 18.82 1.47 -3.39
CA PRO A 171 19.65 2.46 -4.05
C PRO A 171 19.40 2.51 -5.56
N LEU A 172 19.28 3.71 -6.11
CA LEU A 172 19.22 3.98 -7.54
C LEU A 172 20.33 4.97 -7.90
N GLU A 173 21.36 4.47 -8.58
CA GLU A 173 22.44 5.28 -9.10
C GLU A 173 22.08 5.86 -10.46
N LEU A 174 22.19 7.18 -10.58
CA LEU A 174 21.94 7.91 -11.81
C LEU A 174 23.20 7.88 -12.69
N VAL A 175 23.15 7.17 -13.80
CA VAL A 175 24.29 6.98 -14.72
C VAL A 175 23.97 7.58 -16.10
N GLU A 176 25.01 7.92 -16.87
CA GLU A 176 24.83 8.43 -18.25
C GLU A 176 24.43 7.31 -19.24
N THR A 177 24.84 6.07 -18.97
CA THR A 177 24.53 4.92 -19.83
C THR A 177 24.01 3.78 -18.96
N GLY A 178 22.81 3.29 -19.30
CA GLY A 178 22.17 2.16 -18.62
C GLY A 178 23.07 0.92 -18.66
N GLY A 179 23.26 0.30 -17.49
CA GLY A 179 23.93 -0.99 -17.36
C GLY A 179 22.94 -2.16 -17.38
N GLN A 180 23.37 -3.32 -16.88
CA GLN A 180 22.41 -4.35 -16.46
C GLN A 180 21.89 -4.03 -15.06
N ALA A 181 20.62 -4.35 -14.81
CA ALA A 181 20.09 -4.24 -13.46
C ALA A 181 20.87 -5.20 -12.55
N GLY A 182 21.43 -4.67 -11.47
CA GLY A 182 21.96 -5.51 -10.41
C GLY A 182 20.83 -6.31 -9.76
N PRO A 183 21.13 -7.45 -9.12
CA PRO A 183 20.12 -8.12 -8.30
C PRO A 183 19.65 -7.13 -7.23
N ALA A 184 18.34 -6.98 -7.07
CA ALA A 184 17.80 -6.27 -5.92
C ALA A 184 18.36 -6.94 -4.65
N GLU A 185 18.88 -6.15 -3.71
CA GLU A 185 19.21 -6.63 -2.37
C GLU A 185 17.91 -7.02 -1.65
N THR A 186 17.42 -8.20 -1.99
CA THR A 186 16.32 -8.85 -1.31
C THR A 186 16.75 -9.18 0.11
N ALA A 187 15.86 -8.98 1.08
CA ALA A 187 16.15 -9.37 2.45
C ALA A 187 16.55 -10.86 2.50
N ALA A 188 17.57 -11.19 3.31
CA ALA A 188 17.70 -12.55 3.80
C ALA A 188 16.38 -12.89 4.49
N ALA A 189 15.71 -13.94 4.01
CA ALA A 189 14.36 -14.30 4.43
C ALA A 189 14.30 -14.56 5.95
N GLY A 190 13.97 -13.54 6.73
CA GLY A 190 13.10 -13.75 7.88
C GLY A 190 11.80 -14.28 7.30
N SER A 191 11.31 -15.41 7.80
CA SER A 191 10.10 -16.05 7.29
C SER A 191 9.01 -15.00 7.04
N GLN A 192 8.58 -14.89 5.77
CA GLN A 192 7.47 -14.06 5.30
C GLN A 192 6.14 -14.84 5.32
N ASP A 193 6.12 -16.01 5.98
CA ASP A 193 4.86 -16.68 6.32
C ASP A 193 4.00 -15.68 7.12
N PRO A 194 2.73 -15.43 6.74
CA PRO A 194 1.79 -14.64 7.54
C PRO A 194 1.73 -15.07 9.01
N GLY A 195 2.02 -16.33 9.31
CA GLY A 195 2.16 -16.85 10.67
C GLY A 195 3.41 -16.38 11.41
N SER A 196 4.39 -15.75 10.76
CA SER A 196 5.68 -15.38 11.37
C SER A 196 5.56 -14.23 12.35
N VAL A 197 4.66 -13.27 12.08
CA VAL A 197 4.27 -12.20 13.01
C VAL A 197 2.76 -12.19 13.06
N ALA A 198 2.21 -12.54 14.22
CA ALA A 198 0.78 -12.55 14.42
C ALA A 198 0.44 -12.05 15.82
N LEU A 199 -0.72 -11.41 15.93
CA LEU A 199 -1.32 -10.97 17.17
C LEU A 199 -2.37 -11.99 17.61
N GLY A 200 -2.21 -12.49 18.83
CA GLY A 200 -3.22 -13.25 19.52
C GLY A 200 -4.13 -12.33 20.31
N VAL A 201 -5.42 -12.37 20.00
CA VAL A 201 -6.45 -11.58 20.71
C VAL A 201 -7.45 -12.52 21.36
N GLN A 202 -7.76 -12.27 22.62
CA GLN A 202 -8.74 -13.03 23.37
C GLN A 202 -9.62 -12.07 24.18
N LEU A 203 -10.93 -12.28 24.17
CA LEU A 203 -11.88 -11.47 24.91
C LEU A 203 -12.50 -12.31 26.03
N ASP A 204 -12.41 -11.85 27.29
CA ASP A 204 -13.03 -12.51 28.45
C ASP A 204 -12.69 -14.01 28.60
N GLY A 205 -11.50 -14.41 28.15
CA GLY A 205 -11.08 -15.81 28.19
C GLY A 205 -11.68 -16.70 27.10
N SER A 206 -12.29 -16.11 26.06
CA SER A 206 -12.82 -16.80 24.87
C SER A 206 -11.76 -17.62 24.13
N GLU A 207 -12.15 -18.28 23.04
CA GLU A 207 -11.16 -18.74 22.07
C GLU A 207 -10.28 -17.57 21.60
N ARG A 208 -8.98 -17.86 21.42
CA ARG A 208 -8.00 -16.90 20.96
C ARG A 208 -8.09 -16.78 19.44
N TRP A 209 -8.37 -15.58 18.96
CA TRP A 209 -8.21 -15.23 17.55
C TRP A 209 -6.73 -14.96 17.25
N VAL A 210 -6.25 -15.47 16.12
CA VAL A 210 -4.91 -15.21 15.62
C VAL A 210 -5.06 -14.32 14.39
N VAL A 211 -4.54 -13.10 14.50
CA VAL A 211 -4.55 -12.10 13.43
C VAL A 211 -3.12 -12.00 12.89
N PRO A 212 -2.82 -12.55 11.71
CA PRO A 212 -1.56 -12.29 11.01
C PRO A 212 -1.36 -10.78 10.88
N GLN A 213 -0.21 -10.25 11.31
CA GLN A 213 0.07 -8.83 11.08
C GLN A 213 0.56 -8.66 9.65
N ALA A 214 -0.31 -8.11 8.81
CA ALA A 214 0.11 -7.51 7.57
C ALA A 214 0.77 -6.17 7.92
N ILE A 215 2.10 -6.11 7.90
CA ILE A 215 2.83 -4.86 8.18
C ILE A 215 2.30 -3.81 7.20
N SER A 216 1.68 -2.74 7.71
CA SER A 216 1.22 -1.63 6.88
C SER A 216 2.39 -0.99 6.14
N PRO A 217 2.21 -0.66 4.84
CA PRO A 217 2.89 0.35 4.07
C PRO A 217 3.40 1.56 4.80
N ASP A 218 2.48 1.96 5.66
CA ASP A 218 2.09 3.32 5.86
C ASP A 218 1.90 3.55 7.35
N ARG A 219 2.85 4.22 7.98
CA ARG A 219 2.79 4.60 9.40
C ARG A 219 2.07 5.93 9.60
N ASP A 220 1.84 6.68 8.52
CA ASP A 220 1.17 7.97 8.55
C ASP A 220 -0.36 7.82 8.50
N TYR A 221 -0.88 6.65 8.10
CA TYR A 221 -2.30 6.32 8.10
C TYR A 221 -2.62 5.15 9.02
N LEU A 222 -3.64 5.30 9.86
CA LEU A 222 -4.15 4.22 10.72
C LEU A 222 -4.90 3.20 9.86
N TRP A 223 -4.41 1.96 9.84
CA TRP A 223 -5.10 0.83 9.22
C TRP A 223 -5.88 0.05 10.29
N LEU A 224 -7.12 -0.30 9.95
CA LEU A 224 -7.98 -1.11 10.80
C LEU A 224 -8.12 -2.50 10.19
N ASP A 225 -7.44 -3.48 10.79
CA ASP A 225 -7.68 -4.88 10.46
C ASP A 225 -8.83 -5.43 11.32
N PRO A 226 -9.80 -6.15 10.73
CA PRO A 226 -10.83 -6.82 11.49
C PRO A 226 -10.20 -7.91 12.38
N VAL A 227 -10.38 -7.78 13.69
CA VAL A 227 -9.85 -8.72 14.68
C VAL A 227 -10.69 -9.99 14.76
N THR A 228 -12.01 -9.86 14.62
CA THR A 228 -12.95 -10.97 14.72
C THR A 228 -13.62 -11.23 13.37
N PRO A 229 -13.83 -12.50 12.98
CA PRO A 229 -14.45 -12.84 11.69
C PRO A 229 -15.94 -12.48 11.63
N GLN A 230 -16.57 -12.25 12.78
CA GLN A 230 -17.97 -11.87 12.94
C GLN A 230 -18.10 -10.83 14.06
N PRO A 231 -19.18 -10.03 14.07
CA PRO A 231 -19.55 -9.21 15.22
C PRO A 231 -19.56 -10.01 16.51
N ILE A 232 -18.99 -9.42 17.55
CA ILE A 232 -19.08 -9.94 18.91
C ILE A 232 -20.27 -9.28 19.62
N HIS A 233 -20.94 -10.04 20.48
CA HIS A 233 -21.94 -9.49 21.39
C HIS A 233 -21.28 -9.18 22.73
N LEU A 234 -21.40 -7.94 23.18
CA LEU A 234 -20.89 -7.48 24.48
C LEU A 234 -22.08 -7.05 25.33
N GLU A 235 -22.16 -7.58 26.54
CA GLU A 235 -23.10 -7.08 27.53
C GLU A 235 -22.62 -5.73 28.09
N ALA A 236 -23.51 -4.99 28.74
CA ALA A 236 -23.09 -3.76 29.41
C ALA A 236 -22.19 -4.10 30.61
N GLY A 237 -20.92 -3.74 30.56
CA GLY A 237 -20.00 -4.01 31.66
C GLY A 237 -18.53 -3.86 31.30
N ALA A 238 -17.68 -4.33 32.21
CA ALA A 238 -16.25 -4.40 32.00
C ALA A 238 -15.90 -5.69 31.25
N HIS A 239 -15.17 -5.54 30.15
CA HIS A 239 -14.63 -6.64 29.36
C HIS A 239 -13.11 -6.56 29.33
N THR A 240 -12.45 -7.72 29.23
CA THR A 240 -10.99 -7.82 29.21
C THR A 240 -10.52 -8.31 27.85
N LEU A 241 -9.78 -7.47 27.14
CA LEU A 241 -9.05 -7.85 25.94
C LEU A 241 -7.61 -8.26 26.32
N ARG A 242 -7.26 -9.52 26.10
CA ARG A 242 -5.90 -10.04 26.30
C ARG A 242 -5.17 -10.14 24.97
N LEU A 243 -3.97 -9.56 24.95
CA LEU A 243 -3.08 -9.56 23.80
C LEU A 243 -1.88 -10.46 24.08
N SER A 244 -1.45 -11.18 23.05
CA SER A 244 -0.30 -12.09 23.15
C SER A 244 0.36 -12.25 21.80
N TYR A 245 1.69 -12.35 21.76
CA TYR A 245 2.38 -12.67 20.52
C TYR A 245 1.97 -14.09 20.06
N ALA A 246 1.55 -14.19 18.79
CA ALA A 246 1.13 -15.43 18.14
C ALA A 246 2.02 -15.81 16.96
N GLY A 247 3.05 -15.01 16.68
CA GLY A 247 3.95 -15.25 15.56
C GLY A 247 4.87 -16.45 15.77
N ALA A 248 5.21 -17.14 14.69
CA ALA A 248 6.15 -18.25 14.67
C ALA A 248 7.61 -17.80 14.81
N ASP A 249 7.93 -16.53 14.52
CA ASP A 249 9.28 -15.98 14.67
C ASP A 249 9.44 -15.28 16.03
N PRO A 250 10.17 -15.87 17.00
CA PRO A 250 10.28 -15.31 18.35
C PRO A 250 11.17 -14.06 18.41
N THR A 251 11.87 -13.70 17.33
CA THR A 251 12.76 -12.54 17.27
C THR A 251 12.05 -11.26 16.80
N ARG A 252 10.81 -11.39 16.33
CA ARG A 252 9.99 -10.28 15.84
C ARG A 252 8.96 -9.84 16.89
N ALA A 253 8.40 -8.66 16.66
CA ALA A 253 7.38 -8.06 17.50
C ALA A 253 6.12 -7.77 16.69
N ALA A 254 4.97 -7.95 17.33
CA ALA A 254 3.69 -7.46 16.85
C ALA A 254 3.50 -6.03 17.39
N ILE A 255 3.21 -5.06 16.52
CA ILE A 255 2.98 -3.66 16.90
C ILE A 255 1.48 -3.38 16.85
N VAL A 256 0.95 -2.71 17.87
CA VAL A 256 -0.48 -2.38 17.98
C VAL A 256 -0.60 -0.94 18.48
N ASP A 257 -1.14 -0.05 17.65
CA ASP A 257 -1.37 1.34 18.04
C ASP A 257 -2.66 1.52 18.85
N GLY A 258 -3.69 0.73 18.54
CA GLY A 258 -4.96 0.77 19.27
C GLY A 258 -5.98 -0.25 18.78
N PHE A 259 -7.12 -0.28 19.45
CA PHE A 259 -8.31 -1.04 19.06
C PHE A 259 -9.47 -0.08 18.88
N LEU A 260 -10.24 -0.31 17.81
CA LEU A 260 -11.52 0.37 17.60
C LEU A 260 -12.65 -0.61 17.88
N LEU A 261 -13.53 -0.25 18.81
CA LEU A 261 -14.81 -0.93 18.98
C LEU A 261 -15.85 -0.16 18.18
N GLN A 262 -16.42 -0.83 17.18
CA GLN A 262 -17.45 -0.26 16.32
C GLN A 262 -18.74 -1.10 16.44
N PRO A 263 -19.92 -0.48 16.56
CA PRO A 263 -21.17 -1.22 16.53
C PRO A 263 -21.35 -1.88 15.15
N ALA A 264 -21.74 -3.15 15.14
CA ALA A 264 -22.09 -3.84 13.89
C ALA A 264 -23.34 -3.23 13.24
N VAL A 265 -24.31 -2.79 14.06
CA VAL A 265 -25.51 -2.09 13.61
C VAL A 265 -25.69 -0.81 14.42
N ALA A 266 -25.72 0.33 13.74
CA ALA A 266 -26.09 1.60 14.34
C ALA A 266 -27.60 1.80 14.20
N THR A 267 -28.32 2.04 15.31
CA THR A 267 -29.76 2.29 15.29
C THR A 267 -30.11 3.71 15.71
N LYS A 268 -31.09 4.31 15.02
CA LYS A 268 -31.65 5.62 15.36
C LYS A 268 -33.17 5.55 15.36
N THR A 269 -33.78 5.81 16.50
CA THR A 269 -35.23 5.93 16.61
C THR A 269 -35.64 7.39 16.53
N LEU A 270 -36.53 7.70 15.59
CA LEU A 270 -37.18 8.99 15.44
C LEU A 270 -38.60 8.86 15.98
N ALA A 271 -38.99 9.74 16.90
CA ALA A 271 -40.35 9.79 17.43
C ALA A 271 -41.06 11.03 16.90
N SER A 272 -42.27 10.87 16.37
CA SER A 272 -43.14 11.99 16.00
C SER A 272 -43.90 12.52 17.22
N PRO A 273 -44.45 13.75 17.14
CA PRO A 273 -45.23 14.34 18.24
C PRO A 273 -46.49 13.55 18.64
N ASP A 274 -47.04 12.74 17.73
CA ASP A 274 -48.19 11.86 17.97
C ASP A 274 -47.80 10.47 18.51
N GLY A 275 -46.50 10.22 18.71
CA GLY A 275 -45.99 9.00 19.34
C GLY A 275 -45.67 7.87 18.37
N ALA A 276 -45.86 8.04 17.05
CA ALA A 276 -45.33 7.09 16.08
C ALA A 276 -43.79 7.06 16.12
N GLN A 277 -43.22 5.90 15.83
CA GLN A 277 -41.77 5.71 15.85
C GLN A 277 -41.30 5.22 14.49
N LEU A 278 -40.18 5.76 14.01
CA LEU A 278 -39.44 5.22 12.89
C LEU A 278 -38.07 4.80 13.40
N LYS A 279 -37.79 3.50 13.39
CA LYS A 279 -36.49 2.96 13.79
C LYS A 279 -35.67 2.68 12.54
N LEU A 280 -34.58 3.42 12.37
CA LEU A 280 -33.57 3.19 11.33
C LEU A 280 -32.46 2.30 11.89
N GLY A 281 -32.04 1.29 11.14
CA GLY A 281 -30.89 0.44 11.46
C GLY A 281 -29.92 0.42 10.28
N PHE A 282 -28.67 0.80 10.50
CA PHE A 282 -27.61 0.76 9.50
C PHE A 282 -26.59 -0.31 9.88
N ASP A 283 -26.47 -1.33 9.03
CA ASP A 283 -25.43 -2.35 9.14
C ASP A 283 -24.10 -1.77 8.66
N MET A 284 -23.18 -1.55 9.60
CA MET A 284 -21.88 -0.94 9.33
C MET A 284 -20.92 -1.86 8.57
N LEU A 285 -21.22 -3.16 8.50
CA LEU A 285 -20.40 -4.15 7.76
C LEU A 285 -20.86 -4.29 6.32
N GLN A 286 -22.17 -4.33 6.10
CA GLN A 286 -22.77 -4.52 4.77
C GLN A 286 -23.15 -3.21 4.09
N GLY A 287 -23.09 -2.08 4.80
CA GLY A 287 -23.53 -0.77 4.28
C GLY A 287 -25.03 -0.71 3.99
N THR A 288 -25.82 -1.56 4.65
CA THR A 288 -27.25 -1.73 4.35
C THR A 288 -28.12 -0.97 5.35
N LEU A 289 -29.10 -0.22 4.84
CA LEU A 289 -30.10 0.48 5.65
C LEU A 289 -31.40 -0.32 5.75
N THR A 290 -31.90 -0.49 6.96
CA THR A 290 -33.19 -1.08 7.30
C THR A 290 -34.03 -0.07 8.09
N TRP A 291 -35.35 -0.19 8.01
CA TRP A 291 -36.25 0.63 8.81
C TRP A 291 -37.49 -0.15 9.25
N ASP A 292 -38.06 0.27 10.37
CA ASP A 292 -39.28 -0.29 11.00
C ASP A 292 -40.15 0.86 11.53
N GLU A 293 -41.47 0.74 11.39
CA GLU A 293 -42.50 1.73 11.75
C GLU A 293 -43.42 1.25 12.89
#